data_AF-A0AAD9TRN1-F1
#
_entry.id   AF-A0AAD9TRN1-F1
#
_cell.length_a   1.000
_cell.length_b   1.000
_cell.length_c   1.000
_cell.angle_alpha   90.00
_cell.angle_beta   90.00
_cell.angle_gamma   90.00
#
_symmetry.space_group_name_H-M   'P 1'
#
loop_
_entity.id
_entity.type
_entity.pdbx_description
1 polymer ?
#
loop_
_entity_poly.entity_id
_entity_poly.type
_entity_poly.pdbx_seq_one_letter_code
_entity_poly.pdbx_strand_id
1 'polypeptide(L)'
;PARSKHYSICDRCVSRFDHHCGWMNNCIGEKNTRYFMVFLLWHFFLCLYGIVPLGLILAGRLKELKVVYILTVYYGIEFFFRSLAPHVVQWLLGAYSTQILLMVFLSVVPLLVGGFFGYHANLCRTNTTTNETFKWQDYISCQRKLREAKASAAALKASINGMRSESKPLESKWKAFFRRSPLEEAETVVKNNMYDKGIIHNIWEIITPLST
;
A
#
# COMPACT_ATOMS: atom_id res chain seq x y z
N PRO A 1 21.82 -2.43 -17.07
CA PRO A 1 21.44 -3.87 -17.09
C PRO A 1 19.92 -4.05 -17.25
N ALA A 2 19.43 -5.26 -17.47
CA ALA A 2 17.99 -5.50 -17.37
C ALA A 2 17.47 -5.02 -16.01
N ARG A 3 16.28 -4.41 -15.98
CA ARG A 3 15.64 -3.84 -14.76
C ARG A 3 16.40 -2.68 -14.09
N SER A 4 17.48 -2.15 -14.69
CA SER A 4 18.15 -0.96 -14.17
C SER A 4 17.42 0.34 -14.56
N LYS A 5 17.57 1.39 -13.74
CA LYS A 5 17.04 2.73 -14.04
C LYS A 5 18.04 3.80 -13.60
N HIS A 6 18.20 4.83 -14.42
CA HIS A 6 18.88 6.06 -13.99
C HIS A 6 17.90 6.92 -13.21
N TYR A 7 18.27 7.35 -12.00
CA TYR A 7 17.46 8.23 -11.17
C TYR A 7 18.20 9.54 -10.94
N SER A 8 17.63 10.64 -11.42
CA SER A 8 18.28 11.94 -11.48
C SER A 8 18.65 12.52 -10.11
N ILE A 9 17.82 12.32 -9.08
CA ILE A 9 18.12 12.83 -7.73
C ILE A 9 19.34 12.14 -7.12
N CYS A 10 19.51 10.83 -7.39
CA CYS A 10 20.69 10.07 -6.94
C CYS A 10 21.88 10.21 -7.92
N ASP A 11 21.67 10.86 -9.07
CA ASP A 11 22.57 10.98 -10.23
C ASP A 11 23.34 9.69 -10.57
N ARG A 12 22.64 8.56 -10.58
CA ARG A 12 23.25 7.26 -10.85
C ARG A 12 22.28 6.24 -11.41
N CYS A 13 22.85 5.25 -12.11
CA CYS A 13 22.14 4.07 -12.56
C CYS A 13 22.09 3.02 -11.44
N VAL A 14 20.89 2.57 -11.11
CA VAL A 14 20.66 1.56 -10.06
C VAL A 14 20.19 0.27 -10.70
N SER A 15 20.90 -0.83 -10.43
CA SER A 15 20.49 -2.18 -10.87
C SER A 15 19.26 -2.65 -10.11
N ARG A 16 18.37 -3.37 -10.80
CA ARG A 16 17.07 -3.84 -10.27
C ARG A 16 16.37 -2.73 -9.46
N PHE A 17 16.22 -1.56 -10.07
CA PHE A 17 15.71 -0.37 -9.39
C PHE A 17 14.28 -0.60 -8.89
N ASP A 18 14.06 -0.30 -7.61
CA ASP A 18 12.77 -0.46 -6.94
C ASP A 18 12.07 0.89 -6.79
N HIS A 19 12.63 1.78 -5.98
CA HIS A 19 12.15 3.14 -5.79
C HIS A 19 13.24 4.01 -5.17
N HIS A 20 13.02 5.33 -5.11
CA HIS A 20 13.83 6.21 -4.27
C HIS A 20 13.13 6.38 -2.92
N CYS A 21 13.81 6.02 -1.84
CA CYS A 21 13.27 6.12 -0.49
C CYS A 21 13.81 7.39 0.17
N GLY A 22 12.93 8.38 0.37
CA GLY A 22 13.30 9.62 1.07
C GLY A 22 13.74 9.38 2.52
N TRP A 23 13.19 8.35 3.18
CA TRP A 23 13.53 7.99 4.56
C TRP A 23 14.96 7.47 4.71
N MET A 24 15.47 6.75 3.71
CA MET A 24 16.86 6.31 3.66
C MET A 24 17.76 7.30 2.91
N ASN A 25 17.18 8.38 2.38
CA ASN A 25 17.81 9.33 1.47
C ASN A 25 18.62 8.63 0.37
N ASN A 26 18.07 7.54 -0.18
CA ASN A 26 18.80 6.68 -1.10
C ASN A 26 17.86 5.91 -2.03
N CYS A 27 18.40 5.56 -3.20
CA CYS A 27 17.73 4.68 -4.14
C CYS A 27 17.80 3.21 -3.68
N ILE A 28 16.66 2.53 -3.64
CA ILE A 28 16.53 1.12 -3.32
C ILE A 28 16.59 0.29 -4.61
N GLY A 29 17.39 -0.77 -4.59
CA GLY A 29 17.59 -1.70 -5.69
C GLY A 29 18.41 -2.91 -5.27
N GLU A 30 19.00 -3.62 -6.23
CA GLU A 30 19.59 -4.95 -6.04
C GLU A 30 20.48 -5.08 -4.78
N LYS A 31 21.44 -4.17 -4.63
CA LYS A 31 22.48 -4.27 -3.58
C LYS A 31 21.99 -3.89 -2.18
N ASN A 32 20.84 -3.24 -2.03
CA ASN A 32 20.36 -2.74 -0.73
C ASN A 32 18.93 -3.12 -0.35
N THR A 33 18.18 -3.82 -1.20
CA THR A 33 16.84 -4.32 -0.86
C THR A 33 16.82 -5.10 0.46
N ARG A 34 17.83 -5.96 0.73
CA ARG A 34 17.92 -6.70 2.01
C ARG A 34 18.02 -5.78 3.23
N TYR A 35 18.80 -4.71 3.14
CA TYR A 35 18.96 -3.76 4.24
C TYR A 35 17.70 -2.94 4.45
N PHE A 36 17.01 -2.59 3.36
CA PHE A 36 15.70 -1.94 3.42
C PHE A 36 14.65 -2.83 4.10
N MET A 37 14.59 -4.12 3.76
CA MET A 37 13.66 -5.06 4.42
C MET A 37 13.95 -5.21 5.92
N VAL A 38 15.23 -5.31 6.28
CA VAL A 38 15.68 -5.38 7.68
C VAL A 38 15.37 -4.07 8.41
N PHE A 39 15.55 -2.92 7.76
CA PHE A 39 15.19 -1.60 8.30
C PHE A 39 13.70 -1.51 8.64
N LEU A 40 12.81 -1.91 7.72
CA LEU A 40 11.37 -1.91 7.98
C LEU A 40 10.99 -2.83 9.14
N LEU A 41 11.59 -4.03 9.19
CA LEU A 41 11.33 -4.99 10.26
C LEU A 41 11.81 -4.49 11.63
N TRP A 42 13.02 -3.94 11.70
CA TRP A 42 13.53 -3.35 12.95
C TRP A 42 12.74 -2.14 13.40
N HIS A 43 12.31 -1.28 12.46
CA HIS A 43 11.49 -0.12 12.79
C HIS A 43 10.13 -0.54 13.38
N PHE A 44 9.52 -1.59 12.83
CA PHE A 44 8.31 -2.19 13.39
C PHE A 44 8.53 -2.67 14.85
N PHE A 45 9.58 -3.45 15.10
CA PHE A 45 9.88 -3.95 16.44
C PHE A 45 10.25 -2.83 17.42
N LEU A 46 10.96 -1.80 16.97
CA LEU A 46 11.31 -0.65 17.81
C LEU A 46 10.05 0.11 18.27
N CYS A 47 9.06 0.28 17.38
CA CYS A 47 7.79 0.88 17.76
C CYS A 47 7.03 0.04 18.81
N LEU A 48 6.95 -1.28 18.61
CA LEU A 48 6.34 -2.18 19.59
C LEU A 48 7.08 -2.16 20.93
N TYR A 49 8.41 -2.16 20.89
CA TYR A 49 9.25 -2.05 22.06
C TYR A 49 9.00 -0.73 22.81
N GLY A 50 8.68 0.38 22.13
CA GLY A 50 8.34 1.64 22.76
C GLY A 50 6.96 1.64 23.44
N ILE A 51 5.96 1.00 22.84
CA ILE A 51 4.59 0.94 23.39
C ILE A 51 4.55 0.21 24.74
N VAL A 52 5.24 -0.94 24.84
CA VAL A 52 5.18 -1.82 26.02
C VAL A 52 5.60 -1.10 27.33
N PRO A 53 6.81 -0.52 27.46
CA PRO A 53 7.23 0.16 28.68
C PRO A 53 6.38 1.40 28.97
N LEU A 54 5.95 2.15 27.95
CA LEU A 54 5.04 3.29 28.16
C LEU A 54 3.70 2.84 28.77
N GLY A 55 3.13 1.75 28.26
CA GLY A 55 1.92 1.15 28.82
C GLY A 55 2.12 0.66 30.26
N LEU A 56 3.24 0.00 30.55
CA LEU A 56 3.59 -0.47 31.89
C LEU A 56 3.77 0.69 32.88
N ILE A 57 4.42 1.79 32.46
CA ILE A 57 4.59 2.99 33.28
C ILE A 57 3.22 3.59 33.61
N LEU A 58 2.35 3.80 32.61
CA LEU A 58 1.02 4.37 32.85
C LEU A 58 0.16 3.47 33.75
N ALA A 59 0.20 2.15 33.55
CA ALA A 59 -0.46 1.19 34.42
C ALA A 59 0.07 1.25 35.86
N GLY A 60 1.40 1.39 36.02
CA GLY A 60 2.04 1.61 37.31
C GLY A 60 1.55 2.88 38.01
N ARG A 61 1.45 3.99 37.28
CA ARG A 61 0.96 5.27 37.82
C ARG A 61 -0.51 5.22 38.23
N LEU A 62 -1.35 4.55 37.45
CA LEU A 62 -2.76 4.31 37.80
C LEU A 62 -2.91 3.55 39.13
N LYS A 63 -2.04 2.54 39.35
CA LYS A 63 -2.02 1.74 40.57
C LYS A 63 -1.48 2.53 41.76
N GLU A 64 -0.35 3.22 41.60
CA GLU A 64 0.31 4.00 42.65
C GLU A 64 -0.58 5.10 43.21
N LEU A 65 -1.25 5.85 42.32
CA LEU A 65 -2.18 6.91 42.69
C LEU A 65 -3.57 6.40 43.08
N LYS A 66 -3.78 5.08 43.05
CA LYS A 66 -5.05 4.42 43.39
C LYS A 66 -6.25 5.05 42.65
N VAL A 67 -6.06 5.44 41.39
CA VAL A 67 -7.05 6.22 40.62
C VAL A 67 -8.40 5.50 40.55
N VAL A 68 -8.39 4.19 40.29
CA VAL A 68 -9.61 3.38 40.25
C VAL A 68 -10.34 3.39 41.58
N TYR A 69 -9.63 3.27 42.70
CA TYR A 69 -10.21 3.33 44.05
C TYR A 69 -10.85 4.69 44.33
N ILE A 70 -10.17 5.78 43.95
CA ILE A 70 -10.73 7.14 44.11
C ILE A 70 -12.02 7.27 43.28
N LEU A 71 -11.99 6.85 42.01
CA LEU A 71 -13.17 6.93 41.14
C LEU A 71 -14.35 6.09 41.65
N THR A 72 -14.11 4.89 42.17
CA THR A 72 -15.20 4.01 42.61
C THR A 72 -15.68 4.29 44.02
N VAL A 73 -14.78 4.54 44.98
CA VAL A 73 -15.14 4.70 46.40
C VAL A 73 -15.48 6.15 46.74
N TYR A 74 -14.71 7.12 46.22
CA TYR A 74 -14.93 8.53 46.55
C TYR A 74 -15.99 9.17 45.63
N TYR A 75 -15.93 8.90 44.33
CA TYR A 75 -16.91 9.43 43.35
C TYR A 75 -18.10 8.49 43.08
N GLY A 76 -18.12 7.29 43.67
CA GLY A 76 -19.25 6.36 43.57
C GLY A 76 -19.48 5.77 42.18
N ILE A 77 -18.46 5.80 41.29
CA ILE A 77 -18.59 5.24 39.94
C ILE A 77 -18.66 3.71 40.03
N GLU A 78 -19.63 3.12 39.34
CA GLU A 78 -19.77 1.67 39.26
C GLU A 78 -18.49 1.01 38.73
N PHE A 79 -18.11 -0.12 39.34
CA PHE A 79 -16.97 -0.93 38.91
C PHE A 79 -17.31 -1.76 37.66
N PHE A 80 -17.83 -1.10 36.63
CA PHE A 80 -18.12 -1.67 35.32
C PHE A 80 -17.25 -1.00 34.26
N PHE A 81 -16.65 -1.78 33.36
CA PHE A 81 -15.68 -1.27 32.39
C PHE A 81 -16.23 -0.09 31.57
N ARG A 82 -17.48 -0.18 31.10
CA ARG A 82 -18.12 0.86 30.28
C ARG A 82 -18.31 2.18 31.03
N SER A 83 -18.48 2.12 32.35
CA SER A 83 -18.67 3.29 33.21
C SER A 83 -17.33 3.87 33.68
N LEU A 84 -16.37 3.00 34.05
CA LEU A 84 -15.07 3.40 34.59
C LEU A 84 -14.06 3.83 33.52
N ALA A 85 -14.01 3.13 32.37
CA ALA A 85 -13.04 3.39 31.30
C ALA A 85 -13.02 4.85 30.80
N PRO A 86 -14.15 5.52 30.50
CA PRO A 86 -14.11 6.90 30.02
C PRO A 86 -13.50 7.87 31.05
N HIS A 87 -13.74 7.66 32.35
CA HIS A 87 -13.19 8.50 33.42
C HIS A 87 -11.68 8.29 33.58
N VAL A 88 -11.24 7.03 33.53
CA VAL A 88 -9.80 6.69 33.57
C VAL A 88 -9.08 7.26 32.34
N VAL A 89 -9.68 7.12 31.16
CA VAL A 89 -9.13 7.68 29.91
C VAL A 89 -9.09 9.20 29.95
N GLN A 90 -10.14 9.86 30.44
CA GLN A 90 -10.17 11.32 30.60
C GLN A 90 -9.06 11.79 31.55
N TRP A 91 -8.87 11.09 32.68
CA TRP A 91 -7.79 11.40 33.61
C TRP A 91 -6.40 11.17 32.99
N LEU A 92 -6.19 10.06 32.29
CA LEU A 92 -4.93 9.75 31.58
C LEU A 92 -4.61 10.81 30.52
N LEU A 93 -5.60 11.23 29.73
CA LEU A 93 -5.45 12.27 28.72
C LEU A 93 -5.13 13.63 29.35
N GLY A 94 -5.69 13.95 30.51
CA GLY A 94 -5.40 15.20 31.23
C GLY A 94 -4.01 15.21 31.87
N ALA A 95 -3.64 14.13 32.56
CA ALA A 95 -2.40 14.06 33.35
C ALA A 95 -1.17 13.63 32.54
N TYR A 96 -1.36 12.82 31.48
CA TYR A 96 -0.29 12.20 30.70
C TYR A 96 -0.52 12.35 29.18
N SER A 97 -0.99 13.53 28.74
CA SER A 97 -1.33 13.83 27.34
C SER A 97 -0.19 13.50 26.36
N THR A 98 1.06 13.83 26.72
CA THR A 98 2.23 13.59 25.87
C THR A 98 2.54 12.11 25.68
N GLN A 99 2.41 11.30 26.74
CA GLN A 99 2.65 9.87 26.72
C GLN A 99 1.56 9.17 25.90
N ILE A 100 0.30 9.58 26.07
CA ILE A 100 -0.80 9.05 25.26
C ILE A 100 -0.62 9.41 23.79
N LEU A 101 -0.27 10.65 23.46
CA LEU A 101 0.02 11.07 22.08
C LEU A 101 1.15 10.23 21.48
N LEU A 102 2.22 10.01 22.23
CA LEU A 102 3.33 9.16 21.80
C LEU A 102 2.90 7.71 21.58
N MET A 103 2.08 7.14 22.47
CA MET A 103 1.54 5.78 22.28
C MET A 103 0.62 5.66 21.06
N VAL A 104 -0.18 6.68 20.77
CA VAL A 104 -1.01 6.73 19.55
C VAL A 104 -0.10 6.77 18.32
N PHE A 105 0.90 7.64 18.30
CA PHE A 105 1.86 7.71 17.21
C PHE A 105 2.60 6.37 17.01
N LEU A 106 3.12 5.79 18.10
CA LEU A 106 3.82 4.52 18.10
C LEU A 106 2.92 3.33 17.76
N SER A 107 1.60 3.44 17.84
CA SER A 107 0.67 2.38 17.38
C SER A 107 0.30 2.51 15.91
N VAL A 108 0.17 3.73 15.39
CA VAL A 108 -0.15 3.98 13.97
C VAL A 108 1.05 3.66 13.07
N VAL A 109 2.26 4.10 13.44
CA VAL A 109 3.47 3.89 12.63
C VAL A 109 3.75 2.42 12.31
N PRO A 110 3.77 1.46 13.27
CA PRO A 110 4.04 0.06 12.97
C PRO A 110 2.94 -0.60 12.15
N LEU A 111 1.68 -0.13 12.21
CA LEU A 111 0.63 -0.64 11.31
C LEU A 111 0.94 -0.27 9.85
N LEU A 112 1.33 0.99 9.61
CA LEU A 112 1.71 1.46 8.28
C LEU A 112 2.99 0.77 7.78
N VAL A 113 4.01 0.70 8.64
CA VAL A 113 5.30 0.07 8.32
C VAL A 113 5.16 -1.44 8.13
N GLY A 114 4.31 -2.10 8.93
CA GLY A 114 4.00 -3.52 8.78
C GLY A 114 3.27 -3.82 7.46
N GLY A 115 2.30 -2.99 7.07
CA GLY A 115 1.64 -3.09 5.77
C GLY A 115 2.62 -2.87 4.60
N PHE A 116 3.49 -1.87 4.72
CA PHE A 116 4.52 -1.58 3.73
C PHE A 116 5.57 -2.70 3.62
N PHE A 117 5.99 -3.27 4.74
CA PHE A 117 6.83 -4.46 4.78
C PHE A 117 6.14 -5.65 4.12
N GLY A 118 4.86 -5.90 4.41
CA GLY A 118 4.08 -6.97 3.79
C GLY A 118 4.00 -6.84 2.27
N TYR A 119 3.78 -5.61 1.77
CA TYR A 119 3.82 -5.30 0.35
C TYR A 119 5.18 -5.62 -0.28
N HIS A 120 6.28 -5.12 0.29
CA HIS A 120 7.62 -5.40 -0.24
C HIS A 120 8.04 -6.87 -0.06
N ALA A 121 7.58 -7.55 0.98
CA ALA A 121 7.79 -8.98 1.15
C ALA A 121 7.11 -9.77 0.03
N ASN A 122 5.90 -9.37 -0.38
CA ASN A 122 5.22 -9.96 -1.53
C ASN A 122 5.95 -9.69 -2.86
N LEU A 123 6.51 -8.49 -3.03
CA LEU A 123 7.37 -8.17 -4.18
C LEU A 123 8.64 -9.04 -4.20
N CYS A 124 9.29 -9.22 -3.06
CA CYS A 124 10.44 -10.11 -2.92
C CYS A 124 10.06 -11.57 -3.24
N ARG A 125 8.90 -12.05 -2.75
CA ARG A 125 8.39 -13.41 -3.03
C ARG A 125 8.14 -13.65 -4.51
N THR A 126 7.64 -12.64 -5.22
CA THR A 126 7.34 -12.74 -6.66
C THR A 126 8.49 -12.28 -7.54
N ASN A 127 9.66 -11.92 -6.99
CA ASN A 127 10.78 -11.34 -7.74
C ASN A 127 10.37 -10.14 -8.62
N THR A 128 9.49 -9.28 -8.12
CA THR A 128 9.09 -8.05 -8.79
C THR A 128 9.57 -6.83 -8.00
N THR A 129 9.69 -5.70 -8.68
CA THR A 129 9.95 -4.39 -8.05
C THR A 129 8.71 -3.51 -8.09
N THR A 130 8.65 -2.51 -7.22
CA THR A 130 7.65 -1.47 -7.21
C THR A 130 7.64 -0.71 -8.55
N ASN A 131 8.81 -0.33 -9.06
CA ASN A 131 8.93 0.32 -10.38
C ASN A 131 8.39 -0.55 -11.53
N GLU A 132 8.58 -1.87 -11.50
CA GLU A 132 7.95 -2.76 -12.50
C GLU A 132 6.44 -2.82 -12.34
N THR A 133 5.94 -2.86 -11.10
CA THR A 133 4.50 -2.88 -10.84
C THR A 133 3.82 -1.63 -11.41
N PHE A 134 4.42 -0.45 -11.22
CA PHE A 134 3.93 0.79 -11.83
C PHE A 134 4.00 0.76 -13.36
N LYS A 135 5.11 0.32 -13.95
CA LYS A 135 5.23 0.18 -15.41
C LYS A 135 4.17 -0.75 -16.02
N TRP A 136 3.87 -1.86 -15.34
CA TRP A 136 2.82 -2.78 -15.76
C TRP A 136 1.43 -2.14 -15.70
N GLN A 137 1.14 -1.36 -14.65
CA GLN A 137 -0.13 -0.62 -14.53
C GLN A 137 -0.27 0.42 -15.66
N ASP A 138 0.80 1.17 -15.95
CA ASP A 138 0.81 2.15 -17.04
C ASP A 138 0.58 1.49 -18.40
N TYR A 139 1.23 0.35 -18.64
CA TYR A 139 1.05 -0.44 -19.86
C TYR A 139 -0.39 -0.94 -20.02
N ILE A 140 -0.97 -1.53 -18.97
CA ILE A 140 -2.36 -2.02 -18.98
C ILE A 140 -3.32 -0.85 -19.20
N SER A 141 -3.08 0.29 -18.56
CA SER A 141 -3.87 1.51 -18.74
C SER A 141 -3.81 2.03 -20.18
N CYS A 142 -2.62 2.05 -20.78
CA CYS A 142 -2.42 2.44 -22.17
C CYS A 142 -3.12 1.49 -23.14
N GLN A 143 -2.98 0.17 -22.94
CA GLN A 143 -3.67 -0.83 -23.75
C GLN A 143 -5.19 -0.68 -23.68
N ARG A 144 -5.75 -0.45 -22.49
CA ARG A 144 -7.17 -0.20 -22.31
C ARG A 144 -7.64 1.01 -23.12
N LYS A 145 -6.94 2.15 -23.01
CA LYS A 145 -7.25 3.36 -23.79
C LYS A 145 -7.17 3.11 -25.30
N LEU A 146 -6.19 2.34 -25.76
CA LEU A 146 -6.05 1.98 -27.17
C LEU A 146 -7.24 1.14 -27.66
N ARG A 147 -7.68 0.15 -26.86
CA ARG A 147 -8.85 -0.68 -27.18
C ARG A 147 -10.13 0.14 -27.23
N GLU A 148 -10.33 1.03 -26.25
CA GLU A 148 -11.46 1.96 -26.21
C GLU A 148 -11.47 2.87 -27.45
N ALA A 149 -10.33 3.46 -27.81
CA ALA A 149 -10.22 4.30 -29.01
C ALA A 149 -10.50 3.53 -30.31
N LYS A 150 -10.00 2.28 -30.43
CA LYS A 150 -10.30 1.41 -31.58
C LYS A 150 -11.80 1.07 -31.65
N ALA A 151 -12.43 0.78 -30.53
CA ALA A 151 -13.87 0.51 -30.46
C ALA A 151 -14.70 1.75 -30.86
N SER A 152 -14.35 2.94 -30.36
CA SER A 152 -14.99 4.20 -30.73
C SER A 152 -14.82 4.52 -32.23
N ALA A 153 -13.62 4.31 -32.78
CA ALA A 153 -13.36 4.50 -34.20
C ALA A 153 -14.13 3.50 -35.08
N ALA A 154 -14.23 2.23 -34.66
CA ALA A 154 -15.01 1.21 -35.34
C ALA A 154 -16.52 1.54 -35.32
N ALA A 155 -17.04 2.01 -34.19
CA ALA A 155 -18.42 2.47 -34.06
C ALA A 155 -18.72 3.67 -34.97
N LEU A 156 -17.81 4.65 -35.03
CA LEU A 156 -17.93 5.81 -35.93
C LEU A 156 -17.89 5.39 -37.41
N LYS A 157 -16.99 4.47 -37.78
CA LYS A 157 -16.91 3.93 -39.14
C LYS A 157 -18.19 3.18 -39.52
N ALA A 158 -18.76 2.41 -38.58
CA ALA A 158 -20.03 1.73 -38.78
C ALA A 158 -21.19 2.71 -38.97
N SER A 159 -21.25 3.81 -38.19
CA SER A 159 -22.29 4.83 -38.38
C SER A 159 -22.16 5.58 -39.71
N ILE A 160 -20.93 5.90 -40.14
CA ILE A 160 -20.68 6.54 -41.45
C ILE A 160 -21.10 5.61 -42.59
N ASN A 161 -20.74 4.32 -42.51
CA ASN A 161 -21.12 3.34 -43.53
C ASN A 161 -22.63 3.08 -43.56
N GLY A 162 -23.31 3.09 -42.40
CA GLY A 162 -24.78 3.02 -42.31
C GLY A 162 -25.45 4.22 -42.99
N MET A 163 -24.97 5.43 -42.74
CA MET A 163 -25.47 6.65 -43.41
C MET A 163 -25.24 6.65 -44.93
N ARG A 164 -24.17 6.01 -45.41
CA ARG A 164 -23.88 5.90 -46.85
C ARG A 164 -24.74 4.86 -47.56
N SER A 165 -25.33 3.92 -46.82
CA SER A 165 -26.17 2.83 -47.35
C SER A 165 -27.68 3.12 -47.32
N GLU A 166 -28.14 4.13 -46.58
CA GLU A 166 -29.58 4.42 -46.43
C GLU A 166 -30.00 5.69 -47.18
N SER A 167 -30.65 5.49 -48.34
CA SER A 167 -31.55 6.46 -48.98
C SER A 167 -33.02 6.15 -48.64
N LYS A 168 -33.34 5.79 -47.38
CA LYS A 168 -34.70 5.47 -46.92
C LYS A 168 -34.95 5.99 -45.47
N PRO A 169 -36.22 6.23 -45.09
CA PRO A 169 -36.56 7.21 -44.07
C PRO A 169 -36.27 6.75 -42.63
N LEU A 170 -35.99 7.76 -41.81
CA LEU A 170 -35.40 7.75 -40.47
C LEU A 170 -36.13 6.84 -39.46
N GLU A 171 -35.57 5.68 -39.13
CA GLU A 171 -35.94 4.94 -37.91
C GLU A 171 -35.31 5.57 -36.66
N SER A 172 -36.02 5.46 -35.54
CA SER A 172 -35.81 6.22 -34.30
C SER A 172 -34.37 6.12 -33.74
N LYS A 173 -33.73 7.29 -33.59
CA LYS A 173 -32.38 7.50 -33.01
C LYS A 173 -32.14 6.79 -31.66
N TRP A 174 -33.20 6.45 -30.93
CA TRP A 174 -33.12 5.85 -29.61
C TRP A 174 -32.62 4.40 -29.63
N LYS A 175 -32.93 3.58 -30.64
CA LYS A 175 -32.48 2.17 -30.68
C LYS A 175 -30.99 2.02 -31.00
N ALA A 176 -30.39 2.95 -31.76
CA ALA A 176 -28.98 2.91 -32.12
C ALA A 176 -28.05 3.30 -30.95
N PHE A 177 -28.49 4.22 -30.08
CA PHE A 177 -27.71 4.66 -28.91
C PHE A 177 -27.51 3.53 -27.87
N PHE A 178 -28.42 2.57 -27.81
CA PHE A 178 -28.37 1.45 -26.84
C PHE A 178 -27.69 0.19 -27.35
N ARG A 179 -27.15 0.17 -28.58
CA ARG A 179 -26.35 -0.97 -29.07
C ARG A 179 -24.93 -0.86 -28.51
N ARG A 180 -24.78 -1.03 -27.20
CA ARG A 180 -23.49 -1.31 -26.56
C ARG A 180 -22.94 -2.56 -27.24
N SER A 181 -21.84 -2.41 -27.98
CA SER A 181 -21.08 -3.58 -28.40
C SER A 181 -20.73 -4.36 -27.15
N PRO A 182 -20.91 -5.69 -27.12
CA PRO A 182 -20.34 -6.51 -26.06
C PRO A 182 -18.87 -6.15 -26.01
N LEU A 183 -18.42 -5.57 -24.89
CA LEU A 183 -16.99 -5.52 -24.60
C LEU A 183 -16.59 -6.98 -24.52
N GLU A 184 -15.96 -7.47 -25.59
CA GLU A 184 -15.29 -8.76 -25.61
C GLU A 184 -14.53 -8.87 -24.31
N GLU A 185 -14.90 -9.91 -23.58
CA GLU A 185 -14.47 -10.27 -22.24
C GLU A 185 -12.97 -10.01 -22.12
N ALA A 186 -12.61 -9.15 -21.17
CA ALA A 186 -11.25 -8.65 -21.01
C ALA A 186 -10.28 -9.83 -20.86
N GLU A 187 -9.62 -10.19 -21.96
CA GLU A 187 -8.48 -11.10 -21.93
C GLU A 187 -7.47 -10.49 -20.96
N THR A 188 -7.44 -11.04 -19.74
CA THR A 188 -6.61 -10.52 -18.66
C THR A 188 -5.18 -10.55 -19.16
N VAL A 189 -4.51 -9.39 -19.24
CA VAL A 189 -3.09 -9.34 -19.60
C VAL A 189 -2.34 -10.24 -18.63
N VAL A 190 -1.99 -11.44 -19.08
CA VAL A 190 -1.31 -12.44 -18.26
C VAL A 190 0.08 -11.91 -18.01
N LYS A 191 0.31 -11.43 -16.79
CA LYS A 191 1.63 -10.96 -16.36
C LYS A 191 2.54 -12.18 -16.21
N ASN A 192 3.21 -12.56 -17.29
CA ASN A 192 4.20 -13.63 -17.21
C ASN A 192 5.50 -13.07 -16.64
N ASN A 193 5.78 -13.36 -15.36
CA ASN A 193 6.99 -12.89 -14.71
C ASN A 193 8.16 -13.86 -14.91
N MET A 194 8.99 -13.58 -15.91
CA MET A 194 10.19 -14.37 -16.22
C MET A 194 11.19 -14.48 -15.06
N TYR A 195 11.18 -13.54 -14.10
CA TYR A 195 12.10 -13.53 -12.97
C TYR A 195 11.60 -14.34 -11.77
N ASP A 196 10.33 -14.77 -11.78
CA ASP A 196 9.79 -15.60 -10.71
C ASP A 196 10.25 -17.06 -10.90
N LYS A 197 11.20 -17.50 -10.07
CA LYS A 197 11.77 -18.85 -10.08
C LYS A 197 11.34 -19.67 -8.85
N GLY A 198 10.29 -19.23 -8.16
CA GLY A 198 9.81 -19.82 -6.92
C GLY A 198 10.31 -19.09 -5.68
N ILE A 199 9.50 -19.15 -4.62
CA ILE A 199 9.61 -18.33 -3.41
C ILE A 199 11.03 -18.40 -2.79
N ILE A 200 11.57 -19.61 -2.63
CA ILE A 200 12.88 -19.81 -1.99
C ILE A 200 14.00 -19.16 -2.81
N HIS A 201 14.01 -19.39 -4.13
CA HIS A 201 15.02 -18.83 -5.01
C HIS A 201 14.95 -17.30 -5.05
N ASN A 202 13.73 -16.76 -5.13
CA ASN A 202 13.50 -15.32 -5.19
C ASN A 202 13.96 -14.62 -3.91
N ILE A 203 13.70 -15.21 -2.74
CA ILE A 203 14.17 -14.69 -1.45
C ILE A 203 15.69 -14.80 -1.35
N TRP A 204 16.28 -15.91 -1.78
CA TRP A 204 17.74 -16.08 -1.79
C TRP A 204 18.44 -15.01 -2.63
N GLU A 205 17.91 -14.68 -3.81
CA GLU A 205 18.45 -13.61 -4.67
C GLU A 205 18.44 -12.23 -3.98
N ILE A 206 17.48 -11.97 -3.08
CA ILE A 206 17.44 -10.73 -2.29
C ILE A 206 18.50 -10.75 -1.17
N ILE A 207 18.66 -11.88 -0.49
CA ILE A 207 19.61 -12.00 0.62
C ILE A 207 21.05 -11.95 0.11
N THR A 208 21.33 -12.68 -0.97
CA THR A 208 22.63 -12.76 -1.64
C THR A 208 22.48 -12.23 -3.06
N PRO A 209 22.69 -10.92 -3.29
CA PRO A 209 22.62 -10.34 -4.63
C PRO A 209 23.68 -10.96 -5.54
N LEU A 210 23.33 -11.14 -6.82
CA LEU A 210 24.20 -11.77 -7.82
C LEU A 210 25.39 -10.87 -8.19
N SER A 211 25.21 -9.55 -8.12
CA SER A 211 26.30 -8.59 -8.31
C SER A 211 27.13 -8.42 -7.04
N THR A 212 28.39 -8.83 -7.10
CA THR A 212 29.42 -8.48 -6.11
C THR A 212 29.75 -6.99 -6.18
#